data_AF-A0A4Q3W6U9-F1
#
_entry.id   AF-A0A4Q3W6U9-F1
#
_cell.length_a   1.000
_cell.length_b   1.000
_cell.length_c   1.000
_cell.angle_alpha   90.00
_cell.angle_beta   90.00
_cell.angle_gamma   90.00
#
_symmetry.space_group_name_H-M   'P 1'
#
loop_
_entity.id
_entity.type
_entity.pdbx_description
1 polymer ?
#
loop_
_entity_poly.entity_id
_entity_poly.type
_entity_poly.pdbx_seq_one_letter_code
_entity_poly.pdbx_strand_id
1 'polypeptide(L)' 'MKTTYTILAGIGALALVSAAVLIARGFNQGRRLSHVSNEGYETAHDILYPNKRNRKSSLHYGPVLPQG' A
#
# COMPACT_ATOMS: atom_id res chain seq x y z
N MET A 1 -35.89 -25.13 -16.53
CA MET A 1 -34.51 -25.15 -17.08
C MET A 1 -33.92 -23.74 -17.24
N LYS A 2 -34.58 -22.78 -17.91
CA LYS A 2 -34.07 -21.39 -18.07
C LYS A 2 -33.71 -20.68 -16.75
N THR A 3 -34.53 -20.87 -15.71
CA THR A 3 -34.32 -20.29 -14.36
C THR A 3 -33.07 -20.81 -13.66
N THR A 4 -32.72 -22.07 -13.87
CA THR A 4 -31.50 -22.67 -13.30
C THR A 4 -30.26 -22.05 -13.92
N TYR A 5 -30.25 -21.83 -15.24
CA TYR A 5 -29.12 -21.20 -15.93
C TYR A 5 -28.92 -19.73 -15.54
N THR A 6 -30.00 -18.96 -15.34
CA THR A 6 -29.88 -17.58 -14.84
C THR A 6 -29.36 -17.52 -13.41
N ILE A 7 -29.78 -18.44 -12.54
CA ILE A 7 -29.23 -18.53 -11.17
C ILE A 7 -27.74 -18.90 -11.21
N LEU A 8 -27.36 -19.88 -12.03
CA LEU A 8 -25.97 -20.29 -12.17
C LEU A 8 -25.08 -19.15 -12.71
N ALA A 9 -25.58 -18.42 -13.70
CA ALA A 9 -24.90 -17.25 -14.26
C ALA A 9 -24.74 -16.13 -13.22
N GLY A 10 -25.76 -15.87 -12.40
CA GLY A 10 -25.70 -14.88 -11.32
C GLY A 10 -24.66 -15.24 -10.25
N ILE A 11 -24.59 -16.50 -9.84
CA ILE A 11 -23.59 -16.99 -8.88
C ILE A 11 -22.18 -16.89 -9.49
N GLY A 12 -22.02 -17.29 -10.76
CA GLY A 12 -20.75 -17.20 -11.47
C GLY A 12 -20.23 -15.76 -11.55
N ALA A 13 -21.11 -14.79 -11.85
CA ALA A 13 -20.74 -13.38 -11.90
C ALA A 13 -20.27 -12.85 -10.53
N LEU A 14 -20.97 -13.20 -9.44
CA LEU A 14 -20.56 -12.81 -8.08
C LEU A 14 -19.21 -13.41 -7.68
N ALA A 15 -18.97 -14.68 -8.02
CA ALA A 15 -17.70 -15.34 -7.75
C ALA A 15 -16.54 -14.63 -8.47
N LEU A 16 -16.70 -14.30 -9.76
CA LEU A 16 -15.68 -13.60 -10.54
C LEU A 16 -15.37 -12.19 -9.97
N VAL A 17 -16.40 -11.42 -9.62
CA VAL A 17 -16.21 -10.08 -9.05
C VAL A 17 -15.46 -10.16 -7.71
N SER A 18 -15.86 -11.10 -6.84
CA SER A 18 -15.21 -11.28 -5.54
C SER A 18 -13.73 -11.67 -5.67
N ALA A 19 -13.40 -12.58 -6.60
CA ALA A 19 -12.03 -12.98 -6.89
C ALA A 19 -11.20 -11.78 -7.41
N ALA A 20 -11.75 -11.01 -8.35
CA ALA A 20 -11.07 -9.83 -8.90
C ALA A 20 -10.75 -8.79 -7.81
N VAL A 21 -11.69 -8.54 -6.89
CA VAL A 21 -11.48 -7.60 -5.76
C VAL A 21 -10.39 -8.10 -4.81
N LEU A 22 -10.39 -9.39 -4.46
CA LEU A 22 -9.38 -9.96 -3.57
C LEU A 22 -7.98 -9.89 -4.19
N ILE A 23 -7.86 -10.24 -5.48
CA ILE A 23 -6.59 -10.15 -6.21
C ILE A 23 -6.09 -8.70 -6.24
N ALA A 24 -6.94 -7.74 -6.61
CA ALA A 24 -6.58 -6.32 -6.64
C ALA A 24 -6.13 -5.80 -5.27
N ARG A 25 -6.79 -6.22 -4.17
CA ARG A 25 -6.39 -5.88 -2.81
C ARG A 25 -5.01 -6.46 -2.46
N GLY A 26 -4.71 -7.69 -2.86
CA GLY A 26 -3.41 -8.33 -2.63
C GLY A 26 -2.27 -7.58 -3.31
N PHE A 27 -2.44 -7.15 -4.56
CA PHE A 27 -1.43 -6.35 -5.28
C PHE A 27 -1.15 -5.00 -4.60
N ASN A 28 -2.20 -4.33 -4.11
CA ASN A 28 -2.03 -3.05 -3.41
C ASN A 28 -1.35 -3.23 -2.05
N GLN A 29 -1.67 -4.31 -1.33
CA GLN A 29 -0.99 -4.64 -0.08
C GLN A 29 0.48 -4.99 -0.33
N GLY A 30 0.80 -5.79 -1.34
CA GLY A 30 2.18 -6.13 -1.70
C GLY A 30 3.02 -4.91 -2.07
N ARG A 31 2.46 -3.95 -2.83
CA ARG A 31 3.13 -2.69 -3.14
C ARG A 31 3.42 -1.86 -1.90
N ARG A 32 2.45 -1.75 -0.98
CA ARG A 32 2.63 -1.02 0.28
C ARG A 32 3.64 -1.70 1.20
N LEU A 33 3.60 -3.03 1.31
CA LEU A 33 4.57 -3.80 2.10
C LEU A 33 5.98 -3.68 1.53
N SER A 34 6.10 -3.76 0.21
CA SER A 34 7.37 -3.57 -0.51
C SER A 34 7.88 -2.14 -0.35
N HIS A 35 7.00 -1.13 -0.35
CA HIS A 35 7.39 0.25 -0.09
C HIS A 35 7.95 0.41 1.32
N VAL A 36 7.26 -0.08 2.35
CA VAL A 36 7.73 -0.02 3.74
C VAL A 36 9.03 -0.81 3.94
N SER A 37 9.20 -1.95 3.27
CA SER A 37 10.47 -2.69 3.34
C SER A 37 11.61 -1.99 2.61
N ASN A 38 11.33 -1.32 1.48
CA ASN A 38 12.33 -0.55 0.73
C ASN A 38 12.60 0.84 1.31
N GLU A 39 11.68 1.37 2.10
CA GLU A 39 11.87 2.64 2.82
C GLU A 39 13.04 2.55 3.78
N GLY A 40 13.47 1.34 4.17
CA GLY A 40 14.71 1.08 4.90
C GLY A 40 14.92 2.11 6.00
N TYR A 41 14.17 1.98 7.10
CA TYR A 41 14.19 2.93 8.22
C TYR A 41 15.58 3.52 8.41
N GLU A 42 15.66 4.86 8.37
CA GLU A 42 16.91 5.57 8.65
C GLU A 42 17.47 5.00 9.95
N THR A 43 18.62 4.34 9.84
CA THR A 43 19.22 3.73 11.01
C THR A 43 19.66 4.84 11.95
N ALA A 44 19.81 4.54 13.24
CA ALA A 44 20.36 5.52 14.19
C ALA A 44 21.68 6.13 13.69
N HIS A 45 22.44 5.39 12.88
CA HIS A 45 23.64 5.87 12.23
C HIS A 45 23.37 6.93 11.14
N ASP A 46 22.34 6.75 10.30
CA ASP A 46 21.93 7.72 9.28
C ASP A 46 21.41 9.03 9.88
N ILE A 47 20.75 8.93 11.05
CA ILE A 47 20.23 10.08 11.81
C ILE A 47 21.37 10.82 12.53
N LEU A 48 22.31 10.09 13.14
CA LEU A 48 23.43 10.67 13.88
C LEU A 48 24.54 11.23 12.96
N TYR A 49 24.70 10.65 11.77
CA TYR A 49 25.73 11.02 10.79
C TYR A 49 25.15 11.18 9.38
N PRO A 50 24.23 12.14 9.16
CA PRO A 50 23.57 12.30 7.87
C PRO A 50 24.58 12.70 6.79
N ASN A 51 24.67 11.88 5.74
CA ASN A 51 25.51 12.18 4.58
C ASN A 51 24.90 13.37 3.80
N LYS A 52 25.50 14.56 3.93
CA LYS A 52 24.97 15.85 3.47
C LYS A 52 24.70 15.96 1.95
N ARG A 53 25.07 14.94 1.16
CA ARG A 53 25.02 14.97 -0.31
C ARG A 53 23.61 14.75 -0.90
N ASN A 54 22.69 14.13 -0.15
CA ASN A 54 21.36 13.74 -0.63
C ASN A 54 20.21 14.36 0.18
N ARG A 55 20.38 15.58 0.70
CA ARG A 55 19.32 16.25 1.47
C ARG A 55 18.16 16.63 0.54
N LYS A 56 17.08 15.85 0.55
CA LYS A 56 15.80 16.24 -0.06
C LYS A 56 15.32 17.48 0.71
N SER A 57 15.20 18.61 0.01
CA SER A 57 14.88 19.94 0.58
C SER A 57 13.62 19.97 1.49
N SER A 58 12.73 18.99 1.36
CA SER A 58 11.47 18.91 2.10
C SER A 58 11.55 18.23 3.47
N LEU A 59 12.69 17.64 3.85
CA LEU A 59 12.78 16.81 5.05
C LEU A 59 13.18 17.67 6.26
N HIS A 60 12.17 18.17 6.98
CA HIS A 60 12.35 18.91 8.22
C HIS A 60 12.37 17.93 9.39
N TYR A 61 13.54 17.76 10.00
CA TYR A 61 13.69 17.06 11.28
C TYR A 61 13.69 18.10 12.41
N GLY A 62 12.66 18.07 13.24
CA GLY A 62 12.52 18.92 14.41
C GLY A 62 11.13 18.78 15.02
N PRO A 63 10.94 19.15 16.30
CA PRO A 63 9.62 19.17 16.91
C PRO A 63 8.72 20.14 16.14
N VAL A 64 7.68 19.60 15.49
CA VAL A 64 6.65 20.40 14.83
C VAL A 64 5.67 20.85 15.91
N LEU A 65 5.67 22.14 16.23
CA LEU A 65 4.65 22.72 17.08
C LEU A 65 3.33 22.75 16.31
N PRO A 66 2.25 22.12 16.81
CA PRO A 66 0.95 22.21 16.18
C PRO A 66 0.49 23.67 16.22
N GLN A 67 0.05 24.20 15.08
CA GLN A 67 -0.57 25.52 15.01
C GLN A 67 -1.97 25.39 15.61
N GLY A 68 -2.19 26.07 16.73
CA GLY A 68 -3.51 26.26 17.33
C GLY A 68 -4.31 27.34 16.61
#